data_AF-A0A271LKP7-F1
#
_entry.id   AF-A0A271LKP7-F1
#
_cell.length_a   1.000
_cell.length_b   1.000
_cell.length_c   1.000
_cell.angle_alpha   90.00
_cell.angle_beta   90.00
_cell.angle_gamma   90.00
#
_symmetry.space_group_name_H-M   'P 1'
#
loop_
_entity.id
_entity.type
_entity.pdbx_description
1 polymer ?
#
loop_
_entity_poly.entity_id
_entity_poly.type
_entity_poly.pdbx_seq_one_letter_code
_entity_poly.pdbx_strand_id
1 'polypeptide(L)'
;MTLAKKIVLLLMAAGMLLAVFLESIPSQAQETKHDMGAHDMGAMGAQSPSTDGYKAAMDKMHTDMMAIEYSGNADVDFARGMIPHHQAAIDMAKIELANGKDPEMRKMAEAVIAAQETEIKQMQDWLAAHPVK
;
A
#
# COMPACT_ATOMS: atom_id res chain seq x y z
N MET A 1 34.27 -2.67 -35.14
CA MET A 1 33.45 -1.90 -34.17
C MET A 1 32.87 -0.71 -34.91
N THR A 2 31.56 -0.72 -35.11
CA THR A 2 30.87 0.02 -36.17
C THR A 2 30.51 1.46 -35.82
N LEU A 3 30.41 2.25 -36.88
CA LEU A 3 30.42 3.71 -37.06
C LEU A 3 29.33 4.52 -36.32
N ALA A 4 28.51 3.91 -35.46
CA ALA A 4 27.31 4.53 -34.87
C ALA A 4 27.55 5.28 -33.53
N LYS A 5 28.77 5.27 -32.98
CA LYS A 5 29.07 5.86 -31.65
C LYS A 5 29.71 7.26 -31.67
N LYS A 6 29.76 7.96 -32.81
CA LYS A 6 30.42 9.28 -32.94
C LYS A 6 29.49 10.47 -33.23
N ILE A 7 28.16 10.29 -33.19
CA ILE A 7 27.20 11.34 -33.58
C ILE A 7 26.62 12.13 -32.38
N VAL A 8 26.85 11.71 -31.13
CA VAL A 8 26.26 12.39 -29.95
C VAL A 8 27.21 13.40 -29.30
N LEU A 9 28.40 13.62 -29.86
CA LEU A 9 29.40 14.56 -29.33
C LEU A 9 29.88 15.49 -30.45
N LEU A 10 29.19 16.63 -30.58
CA LEU A 10 29.47 17.88 -31.32
C LEU A 10 28.08 18.39 -31.72
N LEU A 11 27.50 19.43 -31.11
CA LEU A 11 28.01 20.80 -31.12
C LEU A 11 27.35 21.58 -29.98
N MET A 12 28.16 22.07 -29.05
CA MET A 12 27.85 23.29 -28.32
C MET A 12 28.18 24.48 -29.23
N ALA A 13 27.23 25.40 -29.40
CA ALA A 13 27.42 26.85 -29.24
C ALA A 13 26.29 27.64 -29.90
N ALA A 14 25.90 28.71 -29.20
CA ALA A 14 25.27 29.94 -29.67
C ALA A 14 23.73 29.98 -29.81
N GLY A 15 23.10 30.72 -28.89
CA GLY A 15 22.08 31.70 -29.28
C GLY A 15 20.82 31.73 -28.41
N MET A 16 20.78 32.69 -27.48
CA MET A 16 19.63 33.54 -27.04
C MET A 16 19.66 33.72 -25.51
N LEU A 17 20.12 34.87 -25.01
CA LEU A 17 19.34 36.11 -24.82
C LEU A 17 18.03 35.88 -24.04
N LEU A 18 18.14 36.12 -22.73
CA LEU A 18 17.31 36.99 -21.91
C LEU A 18 15.79 37.01 -22.20
N ALA A 19 15.02 36.35 -21.34
CA ALA A 19 13.70 36.83 -20.92
C ALA A 19 13.35 36.24 -19.54
N VAL A 20 13.55 37.03 -18.49
CA VAL A 20 12.92 36.80 -17.19
C VAL A 20 11.48 37.32 -17.34
N PHE A 21 10.53 36.43 -17.62
CA PHE A 21 9.12 36.72 -17.44
C PHE A 21 8.68 36.15 -16.10
N LEU A 22 8.55 37.07 -15.13
CA LEU A 22 7.89 36.85 -13.87
C LEU A 22 6.38 36.91 -14.13
N GLU A 23 5.78 35.78 -14.48
CA GLU A 23 4.33 35.66 -14.56
C GLU A 23 3.79 35.36 -13.16
N SER A 24 3.32 36.41 -12.51
CA SER A 24 2.44 36.33 -11.35
C SER A 24 1.14 35.61 -11.76
N ILE A 25 1.07 34.30 -11.55
CA ILE A 25 -0.19 33.56 -11.66
C ILE A 25 -1.05 33.94 -10.45
N PRO A 26 -2.22 34.59 -10.63
CA PRO A 26 -3.19 34.67 -9.54
C PRO A 26 -3.70 33.26 -9.25
N SER A 27 -3.46 32.80 -8.03
CA SER A 27 -4.07 31.61 -7.45
C SER A 27 -5.59 31.71 -7.54
N GLN A 28 -6.19 31.09 -8.55
CA GLN A 28 -7.62 30.78 -8.57
C GLN A 28 -7.84 29.70 -7.51
N ALA A 29 -8.20 30.13 -6.30
CA ALA A 29 -8.81 29.25 -5.32
C ALA A 29 -10.18 28.85 -5.88
N GLN A 30 -10.20 27.78 -6.67
CA GLN A 30 -11.44 27.13 -7.04
C GLN A 30 -11.91 26.33 -5.83
N GLU A 31 -12.78 26.94 -5.02
CA GLU A 31 -13.63 26.21 -4.09
C GLU A 31 -14.54 25.28 -4.90
N THR A 32 -14.02 24.11 -5.24
CA THR A 32 -14.88 22.98 -5.57
C THR A 32 -15.51 22.57 -4.25
N LYS A 33 -16.71 23.09 -3.97
CA LYS A 33 -17.62 22.45 -3.03
C LYS A 33 -17.80 21.03 -3.52
N HIS A 34 -17.07 20.09 -2.90
CA HIS A 34 -17.34 18.68 -3.04
C HIS A 34 -18.69 18.45 -2.36
N ASP A 35 -19.75 18.63 -3.14
CA ASP A 35 -21.04 18.05 -2.85
C ASP A 35 -20.77 16.55 -2.71
N MET A 36 -20.79 16.06 -1.47
CA MET A 36 -20.82 14.63 -1.15
C MET A 36 -22.22 14.13 -1.54
N GLY A 37 -22.53 14.26 -2.83
CA GLY A 37 -23.67 13.64 -3.47
C GLY A 37 -23.52 12.14 -3.24
N ALA A 38 -24.54 11.57 -2.61
CA ALA A 38 -24.68 10.15 -2.35
C ALA A 38 -24.06 9.35 -3.50
N HIS A 39 -22.98 8.61 -3.20
CA HIS A 39 -22.50 7.58 -4.09
C HIS A 39 -23.61 6.55 -4.20
N ASP A 40 -24.43 6.71 -5.25
CA ASP A 40 -25.29 5.71 -5.79
C ASP A 40 -24.39 4.52 -6.16
N MET A 41 -24.27 3.56 -5.25
CA MET A 41 -23.56 2.29 -5.46
C MET A 41 -24.44 1.37 -6.33
N GLY A 42 -24.92 1.91 -7.44
CA GLY A 42 -25.73 1.25 -8.45
C GLY A 42 -24.88 0.33 -9.31
N ALA A 43 -24.55 -0.84 -8.76
CA ALA A 43 -24.35 -2.14 -9.43
C ALA A 43 -23.58 -3.08 -8.49
N MET A 44 -24.20 -3.51 -7.39
CA MET A 44 -23.72 -4.67 -6.65
C MET A 44 -24.00 -5.92 -7.52
N GLY A 45 -23.12 -6.22 -8.47
CA GLY A 45 -22.99 -7.59 -8.97
C GLY A 45 -22.90 -8.51 -7.76
N ALA A 46 -23.61 -9.64 -7.78
CA ALA A 46 -23.72 -10.55 -6.64
C ALA A 46 -22.34 -10.76 -6.00
N GLN A 47 -22.15 -10.18 -4.81
CA GLN A 47 -20.89 -10.28 -4.09
C GLN A 47 -20.69 -11.74 -3.75
N SER A 48 -19.58 -12.32 -4.22
CA SER A 48 -19.25 -13.69 -3.86
C SER A 48 -18.94 -13.75 -2.36
N PRO A 49 -19.21 -14.87 -1.68
CA PRO A 49 -18.79 -15.05 -0.28
C PRO A 49 -17.29 -14.77 -0.05
N SER A 50 -16.44 -15.03 -1.04
CA SER A 50 -15.03 -14.67 -1.00
C SER A 50 -14.78 -13.15 -1.02
N THR A 51 -15.55 -12.40 -1.79
CA THR A 51 -15.45 -10.92 -1.84
C THR A 51 -15.78 -10.31 -0.49
N ASP A 52 -16.84 -10.81 0.17
CA ASP A 52 -17.23 -10.34 1.49
C ASP A 52 -16.19 -10.74 2.55
N GLY A 53 -15.62 -11.94 2.44
CA GLY A 53 -14.51 -12.37 3.28
C GLY A 53 -13.29 -11.45 3.16
N TYR A 54 -12.89 -11.09 1.95
CA TYR A 54 -11.75 -10.19 1.74
C TYR A 54 -11.98 -8.80 2.34
N LYS A 55 -13.20 -8.25 2.18
CA LYS A 55 -13.57 -6.98 2.79
C LYS A 55 -13.53 -7.06 4.32
N ALA A 56 -14.11 -8.11 4.90
CA ALA A 56 -14.10 -8.31 6.34
C ALA A 56 -12.68 -8.41 6.91
N ALA A 57 -11.75 -9.09 6.22
CA ALA A 57 -10.34 -9.16 6.61
C ALA A 57 -9.67 -7.76 6.62
N MET A 58 -9.94 -6.95 5.58
CA MET A 58 -9.41 -5.58 5.48
C MET A 58 -10.04 -4.62 6.50
N ASP A 59 -11.34 -4.75 6.77
CA ASP A 59 -12.05 -3.95 7.78
C ASP A 59 -11.54 -4.27 9.19
N LYS A 60 -11.28 -5.56 9.46
CA LYS A 60 -10.66 -6.01 10.71
C LYS A 60 -9.25 -5.42 10.84
N MET A 61 -8.43 -5.51 9.80
CA MET A 61 -7.10 -4.89 9.77
C MET A 61 -7.18 -3.41 10.08
N HIS A 62 -8.05 -2.67 9.40
CA HIS A 62 -8.22 -1.24 9.61
C HIS A 62 -8.60 -0.91 11.05
N THR A 63 -9.54 -1.67 11.63
CA THR A 63 -9.96 -1.52 13.02
C THR A 63 -8.79 -1.76 13.98
N ASP A 64 -8.05 -2.86 13.80
CA ASP A 64 -6.91 -3.21 14.65
C ASP A 64 -5.77 -2.18 14.53
N MET A 65 -5.53 -1.67 13.32
CA MET A 65 -4.52 -0.64 13.04
C MET A 65 -4.87 0.72 13.69
N MET A 66 -6.15 1.09 13.69
CA MET A 66 -6.64 2.31 14.34
C MET A 66 -6.61 2.23 15.87
N ALA A 67 -6.62 1.02 16.42
CA ALA A 67 -6.49 0.77 17.86
C ALA A 67 -5.03 0.80 18.35
N ILE A 68 -4.05 1.06 17.47
CA ILE A 68 -2.64 1.12 17.87
C ILE A 68 -2.34 2.44 18.60
N GLU A 69 -1.91 2.29 19.84
CA GLU A 69 -1.29 3.36 20.61
C GLU A 69 0.17 3.53 20.16
N TYR A 70 0.43 4.57 19.36
CA TYR A 70 1.77 4.92 18.89
C TYR A 70 2.63 5.39 20.07
N SER A 71 3.77 4.74 20.25
CA SER A 71 4.74 5.04 21.29
C SER A 71 5.71 6.17 20.90
N GLY A 72 5.80 6.49 19.60
CA GLY A 72 6.82 7.38 19.06
C GLY A 72 8.18 6.70 18.88
N ASN A 73 8.32 5.43 19.28
CA ASN A 73 9.46 4.60 18.93
C ASN A 73 9.17 3.87 17.62
N ALA A 74 9.96 4.15 16.59
CA ALA A 74 9.74 3.60 15.26
C ALA A 74 9.73 2.07 15.20
N ASP A 75 10.62 1.40 15.96
CA ASP A 75 10.72 -0.06 15.93
C ASP A 75 9.50 -0.73 16.59
N VAL A 76 9.05 -0.16 17.70
CA VAL A 76 7.85 -0.62 18.42
C VAL A 76 6.61 -0.38 17.59
N ASP A 77 6.48 0.81 17.02
CA ASP A 77 5.32 1.20 16.23
C ASP A 77 5.27 0.41 14.92
N PHE A 78 6.43 0.08 14.33
CA PHE A 78 6.53 -0.85 13.21
C PHE A 78 6.05 -2.26 13.61
N ALA A 79 6.55 -2.83 14.70
CA ALA A 79 6.16 -4.18 15.12
C ALA A 79 4.67 -4.24 15.49
N ARG A 80 4.17 -3.27 16.25
CA ARG A 80 2.73 -3.16 16.60
C ARG A 80 1.87 -3.02 15.36
N GLY A 81 2.33 -2.25 14.38
CA GLY A 81 1.62 -2.01 13.13
C GLY A 81 1.60 -3.23 12.21
N MET A 82 2.73 -3.90 12.11
CA MET A 82 2.91 -4.95 11.12
C MET A 82 2.24 -6.27 11.56
N ILE A 83 2.03 -6.50 12.86
CA ILE A 83 1.29 -7.67 13.36
C ILE A 83 -0.14 -7.76 12.78
N PRO A 84 -1.04 -6.78 12.95
CA PRO A 84 -2.40 -6.85 12.39
C PRO A 84 -2.40 -6.77 10.85
N HIS A 85 -1.44 -6.06 10.24
CA HIS A 85 -1.28 -6.08 8.78
C HIS A 85 -0.97 -7.49 8.28
N HIS A 86 -0.07 -8.20 8.95
CA HIS A 86 0.27 -9.58 8.59
C HIS A 86 -0.88 -10.55 8.86
N GLN A 87 -1.60 -10.35 9.96
CA GLN A 87 -2.80 -11.14 10.26
C GLN A 87 -3.85 -11.02 9.15
N ALA A 88 -4.05 -9.84 8.58
CA ALA A 88 -4.96 -9.62 7.47
C ALA A 88 -4.56 -10.42 6.23
N ALA A 89 -3.27 -10.45 5.89
CA ALA A 89 -2.77 -11.23 4.76
C ALA A 89 -2.93 -12.74 4.97
N ILE A 90 -2.75 -13.24 6.21
CA ILE A 90 -3.04 -14.63 6.58
C ILE A 90 -4.53 -14.93 6.39
N ASP A 91 -5.42 -14.04 6.84
CA ASP A 91 -6.87 -14.22 6.74
C ASP A 91 -7.31 -14.23 5.27
N MET A 92 -6.76 -13.35 4.43
CA MET A 92 -6.98 -13.34 2.98
C MET A 92 -6.44 -14.61 2.30
N ALA A 93 -5.25 -15.07 2.68
CA ALA A 93 -4.69 -16.31 2.15
C ALA A 93 -5.58 -17.52 2.49
N LYS A 94 -6.17 -17.58 3.70
CA LYS A 94 -7.13 -18.61 4.07
C LYS A 94 -8.41 -18.55 3.22
N ILE A 95 -8.89 -17.35 2.87
CA ILE A 95 -10.03 -17.18 1.96
C ILE A 95 -9.69 -17.71 0.57
N GLU A 96 -8.48 -17.45 0.05
CA GLU A 96 -8.02 -18.01 -1.23
C GLU A 96 -7.94 -19.54 -1.16
N LEU A 97 -7.43 -20.12 -0.08
CA LEU A 97 -7.40 -21.58 0.07
C LEU A 97 -8.79 -22.22 0.18
N ALA A 98 -9.79 -21.48 0.66
CA ALA A 98 -11.17 -21.97 0.77
C ALA A 98 -11.95 -21.85 -0.55
N ASN A 99 -11.67 -20.84 -1.38
CA ASN A 99 -12.51 -20.48 -2.53
C ASN A 99 -11.78 -20.58 -3.89
N GLY A 100 -10.47 -20.36 -3.89
CA GLY A 100 -9.60 -20.34 -5.06
C GLY A 100 -9.35 -21.74 -5.62
N LYS A 101 -9.24 -21.80 -6.94
CA LYS A 101 -9.05 -23.06 -7.70
C LYS A 101 -7.73 -23.12 -8.45
N ASP A 102 -7.06 -21.99 -8.62
CA ASP A 102 -5.79 -21.93 -9.33
C ASP A 102 -4.66 -22.51 -8.45
N PRO A 103 -3.91 -23.52 -8.91
CA PRO A 103 -2.90 -24.18 -8.09
C PRO A 103 -1.71 -23.28 -7.74
N GLU A 104 -1.35 -22.31 -8.60
CA GLU A 104 -0.25 -21.39 -8.33
C GLU A 104 -0.63 -20.39 -7.24
N MET A 105 -1.84 -19.84 -7.31
CA MET A 105 -2.36 -18.91 -6.30
C MET A 105 -2.54 -19.57 -4.94
N ARG A 106 -3.03 -20.81 -4.91
CA ARG A 106 -3.14 -21.58 -3.66
C ARG A 106 -1.77 -21.86 -3.04
N LYS A 107 -0.77 -22.23 -3.85
CA LYS A 107 0.61 -22.41 -3.38
C LYS A 107 1.19 -21.10 -2.82
N MET A 108 0.89 -19.96 -3.46
CA MET A 108 1.27 -18.66 -2.94
C MET A 108 0.59 -18.37 -1.59
N ALA A 109 -0.70 -18.67 -1.44
CA ALA A 109 -1.42 -18.48 -0.20
C ALA A 109 -0.86 -19.32 0.96
N GLU A 110 -0.49 -20.59 0.72
CA GLU A 110 0.21 -21.42 1.71
C GLU A 110 1.55 -20.81 2.13
N ALA A 111 2.34 -20.29 1.17
CA ALA A 111 3.61 -19.63 1.46
C ALA A 111 3.43 -18.34 2.27
N VAL A 112 2.40 -17.55 1.97
CA VAL A 112 2.03 -16.34 2.72
C VAL A 112 1.72 -16.69 4.17
N ILE A 113 0.91 -17.72 4.42
CA ILE A 113 0.56 -18.14 5.78
C ILE A 113 1.83 -18.51 6.56
N ALA A 114 2.66 -19.41 6.02
CA ALA A 114 3.85 -19.89 6.72
C ALA A 114 4.85 -18.78 7.04
N ALA A 115 5.09 -17.86 6.09
CA ALA A 115 6.00 -16.75 6.29
C ALA A 115 5.47 -15.77 7.34
N GLN A 116 4.21 -15.35 7.19
CA GLN A 116 3.68 -14.27 8.02
C GLN A 116 3.34 -14.72 9.44
N GLU A 117 3.00 -16.00 9.67
CA GLU A 117 2.91 -16.56 11.02
C GLU A 117 4.27 -16.52 11.73
N THR A 118 5.35 -16.80 11.00
CA THR A 118 6.72 -16.72 11.54
C THR A 118 7.09 -15.28 11.89
N GLU A 119 6.81 -14.33 11.01
CA GLU A 119 7.10 -12.90 11.21
C GLU A 119 6.27 -12.30 12.35
N ILE A 120 4.99 -12.65 12.48
CA ILE A 120 4.16 -12.26 13.63
C ILE A 120 4.80 -12.74 14.92
N LYS A 121 5.21 -14.02 14.98
CA LYS A 121 5.84 -14.56 16.18
C LYS A 121 7.14 -13.80 16.52
N GLN A 122 7.97 -13.52 15.51
CA GLN A 122 9.21 -12.75 15.71
C GLN A 122 8.93 -11.35 16.28
N MET A 123 7.94 -10.64 15.75
CA MET A 123 7.57 -9.31 16.24
C MET A 123 6.99 -9.35 17.66
N GLN A 124 6.17 -10.36 17.98
CA GLN A 124 5.62 -10.57 19.32
C GLN A 124 6.72 -10.88 20.34
N ASP A 125 7.64 -11.81 20.01
CA ASP A 125 8.79 -12.14 20.85
C ASP A 125 9.68 -10.90 21.06
N TRP A 126 9.90 -10.11 19.99
CA TRP A 126 10.68 -8.88 20.07
C TRP A 126 10.02 -7.83 20.97
N LEU A 127 8.71 -7.58 20.82
CA LEU A 127 7.97 -6.64 21.68
C LEU A 127 7.98 -7.07 23.15
N ALA A 128 7.89 -8.37 23.44
CA ALA A 128 7.98 -8.90 24.79
C ALA A 128 9.36 -8.65 25.42
N ALA A 129 10.42 -8.70 24.62
CA ALA A 129 11.79 -8.41 25.06
C ALA A 129 12.11 -6.90 25.16
N HIS A 130 11.30 -6.04 24.54
CA HIS A 130 11.50 -4.58 24.47
C HIS A 130 10.27 -3.79 24.95
N PRO A 131 9.90 -3.91 26.24
CA PRO A 131 8.78 -3.13 26.77
C PRO A 131 9.09 -1.63 26.73
N VAL A 132 8.21 -0.86 26.11
CA VAL A 132 8.25 0.61 26.21
C VAL A 132 7.84 1.00 27.63
N LYS A 133 8.66 1.85 28.26
CA LYS A 133 8.38 2.41 29.59
C LYS A 133 7.38 3.53 29.53
#